data_AF-A0AAD3MMT7-F1
#
_entry.id   AF-A0AAD3MMT7-F1
#
_cell.length_a   1.000
_cell.length_b   1.000
_cell.length_c   1.000
_cell.angle_alpha   90.00
_cell.angle_beta   90.00
_cell.angle_gamma   90.00
#
_symmetry.space_group_name_H-M   'P 1'
#
loop_
_entity.id
_entity.type
_entity.pdbx_description
1 polymer ?
#
loop_
_entity_poly.entity_id
_entity_poly.type
_entity_poly.pdbx_seq_one_letter_code
_entity_poly.pdbx_strand_id
1 'polypeptide(L)'
;VSGEQLFADVAKDILLYVSRDLSDKSGGFYSAEDADSVPASGGPEKREGAFCVWTASEVRELLPDVVEGATGAATLADIFMHHYGVKEQGNVAPEQDPHGELQGQNVLIVRYSVELTAARFGISVEKVNELLASARAKMAEVRKSRPRPHLDTKMLASWNGLMLSAYARVGAVLGDKALLERAMQAGSFLKEHLWDTEQQTILRSCYRGDQMEVQQISPPISGFLDDYAFIICGLLDLYEATLQAEWLQWAEELQLRQDTLFWDDQGGGYFCSDPSDSTVLLQLKEDQDGAEPSANSVSASNLLRLSHYTGRQEWLQRSQQLLTAFSDRLTRVPIALPEMVRSLMAQHYTLKQIVICGQRDAPDTTSLLAVVDSLFLPHKVAILLLLIVADYKE
;
A
#
# COMPACT_ATOMS: atom_id res chain seq x y z
N VAL A 1 3.12 0.18 16.50
CA VAL A 1 2.13 1.28 16.73
C VAL A 1 1.18 0.93 17.87
N SER A 2 0.20 0.03 17.69
CA SER A 2 -0.67 -0.43 18.78
C SER A 2 -0.06 -1.56 19.63
N GLY A 3 0.93 -2.27 19.09
CA GLY A 3 1.49 -3.48 19.70
C GLY A 3 0.65 -4.74 19.43
N GLU A 4 -0.44 -4.61 18.67
CA GLU A 4 -1.33 -5.73 18.34
C GLU A 4 -0.83 -6.48 17.11
N GLN A 5 -0.59 -7.78 17.28
CA GLN A 5 -0.09 -8.66 16.22
C GLN A 5 -1.05 -8.75 15.02
N LEU A 6 -2.36 -8.64 15.26
CA LEU A 6 -3.40 -8.68 14.23
C LEU A 6 -3.13 -7.71 13.08
N PHE A 7 -2.75 -6.46 13.37
CA PHE A 7 -2.50 -5.48 12.30
C PHE A 7 -1.24 -5.79 11.51
N ALA A 8 -0.21 -6.34 12.16
CA ALA A 8 1.01 -6.77 11.48
C ALA A 8 0.73 -7.95 10.54
N ASP A 9 -0.08 -8.91 10.99
CA ASP A 9 -0.47 -10.08 10.19
C ASP A 9 -1.33 -9.66 9.00
N VAL A 10 -2.32 -8.78 9.21
CA VAL A 10 -3.16 -8.25 8.12
C VAL A 10 -2.32 -7.49 7.08
N ALA A 11 -1.39 -6.64 7.52
CA ALA A 11 -0.51 -5.92 6.59
C ALA A 11 0.38 -6.90 5.79
N LYS A 12 0.96 -7.91 6.45
CA LYS A 12 1.76 -8.94 5.79
C LYS A 12 0.95 -9.75 4.80
N ASP A 13 -0.27 -10.15 5.15
CA ASP A 13 -1.14 -10.94 4.27
C ASP A 13 -1.56 -10.14 3.02
N ILE A 14 -1.82 -8.84 3.16
CA ILE A 14 -2.10 -7.94 2.02
C ILE A 14 -0.88 -7.85 1.11
N LEU A 15 0.31 -7.59 1.65
CA LEU A 15 1.54 -7.52 0.85
C LEU A 15 1.89 -8.87 0.22
N LEU A 16 1.59 -9.98 0.89
CA LEU A 16 1.76 -11.31 0.32
C LEU A 16 0.84 -11.54 -0.89
N TYR A 17 -0.43 -11.11 -0.81
CA TYR A 17 -1.33 -11.13 -1.96
C TYR A 17 -0.76 -10.30 -3.12
N VAL A 18 -0.33 -9.06 -2.86
CA VAL A 18 0.24 -8.19 -3.89
C VAL A 18 1.50 -8.81 -4.52
N SER A 19 2.41 -9.36 -3.69
CA SER A 19 3.64 -10.02 -4.16
C SER A 19 3.35 -11.25 -5.02
N ARG A 20 2.30 -12.00 -4.68
CA ARG A 20 1.95 -13.25 -5.37
C ARG A 20 1.16 -13.02 -6.65
N ASP A 21 0.21 -12.10 -6.63
CA ASP A 21 -0.86 -12.01 -7.64
C ASP A 21 -0.82 -10.71 -8.45
N LEU A 22 -0.34 -9.60 -7.86
CA LEU A 22 -0.30 -8.26 -8.47
C LEU A 22 1.12 -7.76 -8.73
N SER A 23 2.08 -8.66 -8.98
CA SER A 23 3.49 -8.31 -9.18
C SER A 23 4.06 -8.86 -10.47
N ASP A 24 4.93 -8.07 -11.09
CA ASP A 24 5.76 -8.45 -12.22
C ASP A 24 7.19 -8.82 -11.77
N LYS A 25 7.85 -9.71 -12.53
CA LYS A 25 9.24 -10.12 -12.27
C LYS A 25 10.25 -8.97 -12.39
N SER A 26 9.89 -7.90 -13.11
CA SER A 26 10.70 -6.67 -13.23
C SER A 26 10.68 -5.80 -11.97
N GLY A 27 9.82 -6.10 -10.99
CA GLY A 27 9.68 -5.34 -9.75
C GLY A 27 8.44 -4.42 -9.72
N GLY A 28 7.78 -4.22 -10.85
CA GLY A 28 6.53 -3.46 -10.93
C GLY A 28 5.33 -4.19 -10.31
N PHE A 29 4.28 -3.42 -10.03
CA PHE A 29 2.99 -3.88 -9.53
C PHE A 29 1.89 -3.58 -10.54
N TYR A 30 1.05 -4.59 -10.81
CA TYR A 30 -0.11 -4.49 -11.68
C TYR A 30 -1.23 -3.66 -11.03
N SER A 31 -2.08 -3.07 -11.86
CA SER A 31 -3.11 -2.12 -11.42
C SER A 31 -4.23 -2.82 -10.66
N ALA A 32 -4.79 -3.90 -11.23
CA ALA A 32 -5.97 -4.52 -10.65
C ALA A 32 -6.12 -6.01 -11.03
N GLU A 33 -6.77 -6.76 -10.15
CA GLU A 33 -7.41 -8.03 -10.46
C GLU A 33 -8.93 -7.82 -10.34
N ASP A 34 -9.66 -8.31 -11.33
CA ASP A 34 -11.11 -8.19 -11.42
C ASP A 34 -11.78 -8.88 -10.23
N ALA A 35 -12.97 -8.40 -9.83
CA ALA A 35 -13.78 -9.13 -8.85
C ALA A 35 -14.48 -10.32 -9.51
N ASP A 36 -14.79 -10.19 -10.80
CA ASP A 36 -15.59 -11.14 -11.55
C ASP A 36 -14.73 -12.28 -12.11
N SER A 37 -15.20 -13.51 -11.91
CA SER A 37 -14.57 -14.69 -12.53
C SER A 37 -15.62 -15.70 -12.99
N VAL A 38 -15.18 -16.65 -13.81
CA VAL A 38 -16.06 -17.76 -14.23
C VAL A 38 -16.30 -18.67 -13.02
N PRO A 39 -17.56 -19.01 -12.69
CA PRO A 39 -17.87 -19.95 -11.61
C PRO A 39 -17.18 -21.30 -11.79
N ALA A 40 -16.81 -21.95 -10.67
CA ALA A 40 -16.16 -23.26 -10.69
C ALA A 40 -17.03 -24.36 -11.35
N SER A 41 -18.36 -24.19 -11.34
CA SER A 41 -19.32 -25.05 -12.05
C SER A 41 -19.24 -24.93 -13.58
N GLY A 42 -18.47 -23.97 -14.10
CA GLY A 42 -18.45 -23.57 -15.49
C GLY A 42 -19.60 -22.62 -15.85
N GLY A 43 -19.59 -22.16 -17.10
CA GLY A 43 -20.56 -21.21 -17.64
C GLY A 43 -19.88 -20.16 -18.53
N PRO A 44 -20.62 -19.53 -19.47
CA PRO A 44 -20.06 -18.47 -20.31
C PRO A 44 -19.98 -17.12 -19.59
N GLU A 45 -20.75 -16.93 -18.52
CA GLU A 45 -20.86 -15.66 -17.79
C GLU A 45 -19.98 -15.67 -16.55
N LYS A 46 -19.24 -14.57 -16.36
CA LYS A 46 -18.58 -14.31 -15.08
C LYS A 46 -19.61 -13.92 -14.02
N ARG A 47 -19.25 -14.10 -12.75
CA ARG A 47 -20.03 -13.62 -11.61
C ARG A 47 -19.13 -12.96 -10.59
N GLU A 48 -19.67 -11.97 -9.90
CA GLU A 48 -19.03 -11.23 -8.83
C GLU A 48 -18.50 -12.19 -7.76
N GLY A 49 -17.20 -12.10 -7.49
CA GLY A 49 -16.55 -12.84 -6.42
C GLY A 49 -16.52 -14.36 -6.59
N ALA A 50 -16.87 -14.91 -7.76
CA ALA A 50 -16.98 -16.36 -7.99
C ALA A 50 -15.71 -17.15 -7.62
N PHE A 51 -14.54 -16.51 -7.72
CA PHE A 51 -13.27 -17.07 -7.28
C PHE A 51 -13.18 -17.22 -5.74
N CYS A 52 -13.74 -16.28 -4.98
CA CYS A 52 -13.55 -16.10 -3.54
C CYS A 52 -14.71 -16.56 -2.66
N VAL A 53 -15.91 -16.74 -3.21
CA VAL A 53 -17.10 -17.11 -2.43
C VAL A 53 -17.24 -18.62 -2.20
N TRP A 54 -18.03 -18.98 -1.17
CA TRP A 54 -18.24 -20.37 -0.76
C TRP A 54 -19.68 -20.63 -0.35
N THR A 55 -20.20 -21.80 -0.69
CA THR A 55 -21.42 -22.34 -0.08
C THR A 55 -21.11 -22.99 1.27
N ALA A 56 -22.09 -23.03 2.16
CA ALA A 56 -21.94 -23.70 3.45
C ALA A 56 -21.71 -25.22 3.30
N SER A 57 -22.25 -25.83 2.24
CA SER A 57 -22.01 -27.24 1.91
C SER A 57 -20.56 -27.49 1.51
N GLU A 58 -19.97 -26.67 0.62
CA GLU A 58 -18.56 -26.79 0.24
C GLU A 58 -17.64 -26.70 1.46
N VAL A 59 -17.90 -25.77 2.38
CA VAL A 59 -17.08 -25.61 3.59
C VAL A 59 -17.12 -26.88 4.45
N ARG A 60 -18.29 -27.53 4.59
CA ARG A 60 -18.43 -28.77 5.35
C ARG A 60 -17.76 -29.96 4.70
N GLU A 61 -17.90 -30.08 3.39
CA GLU A 61 -17.26 -31.15 2.62
C GLU A 61 -15.73 -31.05 2.68
N LEU A 62 -15.19 -29.83 2.70
CA LEU A 62 -13.74 -29.59 2.75
C LEU A 62 -13.14 -29.72 4.15
N LEU A 63 -13.93 -29.44 5.20
CA LEU A 63 -13.48 -29.39 6.58
C LEU A 63 -14.25 -30.35 7.51
N PRO A 64 -14.41 -31.64 7.15
CA PRO A 64 -15.28 -32.57 7.87
C PRO A 64 -14.68 -33.08 9.19
N ASP A 65 -13.39 -32.85 9.41
CA ASP A 65 -12.64 -33.42 10.53
C ASP A 65 -13.24 -32.99 11.88
N VAL A 66 -13.59 -33.96 12.73
CA VAL A 66 -14.04 -33.69 14.10
C VAL A 66 -12.87 -33.17 14.93
N VAL A 67 -13.06 -32.07 15.64
CA VAL A 67 -12.01 -31.46 16.46
C VAL A 67 -12.04 -32.04 17.86
N GLU A 68 -10.99 -32.78 18.20
CA GLU A 68 -10.80 -33.33 19.54
C GLU A 68 -10.78 -32.21 20.60
N GLY A 69 -11.51 -32.43 21.70
CA GLY A 69 -11.64 -31.46 22.78
C GLY A 69 -12.66 -30.34 22.52
N ALA A 70 -13.20 -30.22 21.31
CA ALA A 70 -14.26 -29.26 21.02
C ALA A 70 -15.62 -29.73 21.57
N THR A 71 -16.39 -28.77 22.07
CA THR A 71 -17.72 -29.00 22.65
C THR A 71 -18.68 -29.51 21.58
N GLY A 72 -19.45 -30.56 21.91
CA GLY A 72 -20.55 -31.02 21.06
C GLY A 72 -20.12 -31.76 19.79
N ALA A 73 -18.93 -32.38 19.78
CA ALA A 73 -18.38 -33.06 18.60
C ALA A 73 -18.28 -32.14 17.36
N ALA A 74 -17.95 -30.87 17.59
CA ALA A 74 -17.81 -29.88 16.54
C ALA A 74 -16.72 -30.28 15.53
N THR A 75 -17.02 -30.05 14.26
CA THR A 75 -16.09 -30.22 13.14
C THR A 75 -15.24 -28.97 12.93
N LEU A 76 -14.18 -29.10 12.13
CA LEU A 76 -13.39 -27.97 11.68
C LEU A 76 -14.26 -26.98 10.87
N ALA A 77 -15.22 -27.48 10.10
CA ALA A 77 -16.22 -26.66 9.43
C ALA A 77 -17.03 -25.81 10.41
N ASP A 78 -17.53 -26.38 11.52
CA ASP A 78 -18.33 -25.63 12.49
C ASP A 78 -17.55 -24.45 13.10
N ILE A 79 -16.28 -24.69 13.44
CA ILE A 79 -15.38 -23.67 13.98
C ILE A 79 -15.09 -22.59 12.92
N PHE A 80 -14.77 -23.01 11.69
CA PHE A 80 -14.48 -22.11 10.58
C PHE A 80 -15.70 -21.25 10.21
N MET A 81 -16.86 -21.87 10.06
CA MET A 81 -18.11 -21.21 9.71
C MET A 81 -18.54 -20.21 10.78
N HIS A 82 -18.37 -20.55 12.06
CA HIS A 82 -18.61 -19.61 13.14
C HIS A 82 -17.68 -18.39 13.00
N HIS A 83 -16.37 -18.61 12.97
CA HIS A 83 -15.38 -17.53 12.94
C HIS A 83 -15.56 -16.60 11.73
N TYR A 84 -15.79 -17.16 10.53
CA TYR A 84 -15.94 -16.39 9.29
C TYR A 84 -17.40 -16.00 8.95
N GLY A 85 -18.35 -16.24 9.85
CA GLY A 85 -19.74 -15.86 9.67
C GLY A 85 -20.43 -16.51 8.46
N VAL A 86 -20.08 -17.75 8.14
CA VAL A 86 -20.69 -18.53 7.06
C VAL A 86 -22.07 -19.01 7.51
N LYS A 87 -23.08 -18.85 6.64
CA LYS A 87 -24.47 -19.22 6.87
C LYS A 87 -24.95 -20.18 5.79
N GLU A 88 -25.93 -21.02 6.13
CA GLU A 88 -26.50 -22.01 5.21
C GLU A 88 -27.06 -21.41 3.92
N GLN A 89 -27.68 -20.23 4.02
CA GLN A 89 -28.34 -19.55 2.90
C GLN A 89 -27.50 -18.39 2.35
N GLY A 90 -26.20 -18.37 2.64
CA GLY A 90 -25.32 -17.25 2.32
C GLY A 90 -25.37 -16.13 3.36
N ASN A 91 -24.35 -15.27 3.34
CA ASN A 91 -24.18 -14.21 4.33
C ASN A 91 -24.25 -12.78 3.78
N VAL A 92 -24.50 -12.63 2.48
CA VAL A 92 -24.74 -11.35 1.81
C VAL A 92 -26.24 -11.05 1.83
N ALA A 93 -26.60 -9.85 2.28
CA ALA A 93 -28.00 -9.43 2.33
C ALA A 93 -28.48 -9.03 0.92
N PRO A 94 -29.77 -9.24 0.55
CA PRO A 94 -30.28 -8.87 -0.77
C PRO A 94 -30.07 -7.41 -1.15
N GLU A 95 -30.06 -6.49 -0.18
CA GLU A 95 -29.83 -5.06 -0.40
C GLU A 95 -28.37 -4.74 -0.77
N GLN A 96 -27.44 -5.67 -0.48
CA GLN A 96 -26.01 -5.58 -0.79
C GLN A 96 -25.63 -6.39 -2.04
N ASP A 97 -26.60 -7.09 -2.64
CA ASP A 97 -26.43 -7.89 -3.85
C ASP A 97 -27.43 -7.40 -4.93
N PRO A 98 -27.23 -6.18 -5.47
CA PRO A 98 -28.17 -5.58 -6.42
C PRO A 98 -28.32 -6.39 -7.71
N HIS A 99 -27.36 -7.26 -8.02
CA HIS A 99 -27.34 -8.10 -9.21
C HIS A 99 -27.81 -9.55 -8.96
N GLY A 100 -27.99 -9.95 -7.69
CA GLY A 100 -28.47 -11.28 -7.31
C GLY A 100 -27.44 -12.40 -7.54
N GLU A 101 -26.16 -12.06 -7.63
CA GLU A 101 -25.08 -12.99 -7.99
C GLU A 101 -24.52 -13.77 -6.79
N LEU A 102 -24.79 -13.28 -5.57
CA LEU A 102 -24.24 -13.79 -4.31
C LEU A 102 -25.27 -14.57 -3.48
N GLN A 103 -26.43 -14.89 -4.06
CA GLN A 103 -27.47 -15.69 -3.38
C GLN A 103 -26.95 -17.08 -3.00
N GLY A 104 -27.11 -17.46 -1.73
CA GLY A 104 -26.58 -18.72 -1.19
C GLY A 104 -25.06 -18.76 -1.00
N GLN A 105 -24.36 -17.69 -1.39
CA GLN A 105 -22.91 -17.58 -1.29
C GLN A 105 -22.49 -16.90 0.01
N ASN A 106 -21.31 -17.26 0.49
CA ASN A 106 -20.69 -16.65 1.66
C ASN A 106 -19.39 -15.96 1.26
N VAL A 107 -19.31 -14.67 1.58
CA VAL A 107 -18.07 -13.91 1.61
C VAL A 107 -17.45 -14.08 2.99
N LEU A 108 -16.23 -14.59 3.07
CA LEU A 108 -15.60 -14.85 4.36
C LEU A 108 -15.28 -13.52 5.07
N ILE A 109 -15.86 -13.32 6.25
CA ILE A 109 -15.67 -12.10 7.06
C ILE A 109 -15.34 -12.55 8.48
N VAL A 110 -14.26 -12.02 9.07
CA VAL A 110 -13.98 -12.29 10.50
C VAL A 110 -15.12 -11.72 11.33
N ARG A 111 -16.06 -12.58 11.72
CA ARG A 111 -17.31 -12.21 12.41
C ARG A 111 -17.14 -12.27 13.91
N TYR A 112 -16.33 -13.21 14.39
CA TYR A 112 -15.99 -13.36 15.80
C TYR A 112 -14.48 -13.48 15.94
N SER A 113 -13.92 -12.87 16.99
CA SER A 113 -12.49 -12.97 17.28
C SER A 113 -12.10 -14.41 17.64
N VAL A 114 -10.80 -14.70 17.63
CA VAL A 114 -10.29 -16.03 17.97
C VAL A 114 -10.60 -16.40 19.43
N GLU A 115 -10.68 -15.43 20.32
CA GLU A 115 -11.07 -15.60 21.73
C GLU A 115 -12.55 -15.98 21.86
N LEU A 116 -13.43 -15.31 21.10
CA LEU A 116 -14.86 -15.64 21.10
C LEU A 116 -15.13 -17.01 20.48
N THR A 117 -14.42 -17.35 19.40
CA THR A 117 -14.47 -18.68 18.79
C THR A 117 -13.97 -19.75 19.77
N ALA A 118 -12.83 -19.52 20.44
CA ALA A 118 -12.27 -20.43 21.44
C ALA A 118 -13.28 -20.69 22.58
N ALA A 119 -13.85 -19.62 23.14
CA ALA A 119 -14.86 -19.71 24.19
C ALA A 119 -16.12 -20.46 23.74
N ARG A 120 -16.58 -20.25 22.50
CA ARG A 120 -17.77 -20.92 21.94
C ARG A 120 -17.60 -22.43 21.85
N PHE A 121 -16.42 -22.91 21.47
CA PHE A 121 -16.14 -24.33 21.25
C PHE A 121 -15.40 -25.00 22.40
N GLY A 122 -15.00 -24.27 23.45
CA GLY A 122 -14.35 -24.83 24.63
C GLY A 122 -12.93 -25.32 24.38
N ILE A 123 -12.22 -24.72 23.42
CA ILE A 123 -10.83 -25.03 23.05
C ILE A 123 -9.94 -23.80 23.27
N SER A 124 -8.61 -23.99 23.29
CA SER A 124 -7.69 -22.85 23.50
C SER A 124 -7.58 -21.95 22.26
N VAL A 125 -7.15 -20.71 22.46
CA VAL A 125 -6.93 -19.73 21.37
C VAL A 125 -5.84 -20.22 20.41
N GLU A 126 -4.78 -20.82 20.94
CA GLU A 126 -3.70 -21.42 20.15
C GLU A 126 -4.26 -22.52 19.24
N LYS A 127 -5.15 -23.36 19.78
CA LYS A 127 -5.78 -24.43 19.00
C LYS A 127 -6.68 -23.88 17.91
N VAL A 128 -7.47 -22.84 18.19
CA VAL A 128 -8.28 -22.15 17.17
C VAL A 128 -7.40 -21.61 16.05
N ASN A 129 -6.27 -20.95 16.39
CA ASN A 129 -5.35 -20.40 15.40
C ASN A 129 -4.77 -21.49 14.49
N GLU A 130 -4.32 -22.62 15.05
CA GLU A 130 -3.84 -23.78 14.29
C GLU A 130 -4.91 -24.33 13.33
N LEU A 131 -6.14 -24.51 13.84
CA LEU A 131 -7.26 -25.04 13.07
C LEU A 131 -7.65 -24.10 11.93
N LEU A 132 -7.76 -22.80 12.20
CA LEU A 132 -8.10 -21.79 11.19
C LEU A 132 -6.99 -21.67 10.12
N ALA A 133 -5.71 -21.75 10.51
CA ALA A 133 -4.60 -21.76 9.56
C ALA A 133 -4.67 -23.00 8.64
N SER A 134 -4.91 -24.19 9.20
CA SER A 134 -5.10 -25.42 8.44
C SER A 134 -6.30 -25.34 7.49
N ALA A 135 -7.44 -24.83 7.96
CA ALA A 135 -8.64 -24.64 7.15
C ALA A 135 -8.41 -23.68 5.99
N ARG A 136 -7.79 -22.51 6.25
CA ARG A 136 -7.43 -21.54 5.20
C ARG A 136 -6.51 -22.16 4.15
N ALA A 137 -5.53 -22.97 4.55
CA ALA A 137 -4.64 -23.65 3.62
C ALA A 137 -5.38 -24.66 2.73
N LYS A 138 -6.25 -25.50 3.31
CA LYS A 138 -7.10 -26.44 2.54
C LYS A 138 -7.99 -25.71 1.53
N MET A 139 -8.66 -24.63 1.97
CA MET A 139 -9.53 -23.84 1.10
C MET A 139 -8.75 -23.08 0.02
N ALA A 140 -7.56 -22.56 0.34
CA ALA A 140 -6.69 -21.91 -0.63
C ALA A 140 -6.26 -22.88 -1.74
N GLU A 141 -5.99 -24.14 -1.42
CA GLU A 141 -5.62 -25.15 -2.41
C GLU A 141 -6.75 -25.44 -3.41
N VAL A 142 -7.98 -25.62 -2.91
CA VAL A 142 -9.17 -25.78 -3.77
C VAL A 142 -9.40 -24.54 -4.62
N ARG A 143 -9.18 -23.34 -4.06
CA ARG A 143 -9.35 -22.10 -4.81
C ARG A 143 -8.37 -21.98 -5.99
N LYS A 144 -7.17 -22.58 -5.92
CA LYS A 144 -6.21 -22.56 -7.06
C LYS A 144 -6.75 -23.25 -8.31
N SER A 145 -7.68 -24.20 -8.18
CA SER A 145 -8.28 -24.87 -9.34
C SER A 145 -9.47 -24.12 -9.93
N ARG A 146 -9.91 -23.01 -9.31
CA ARG A 146 -11.00 -22.18 -9.84
C ARG A 146 -10.47 -21.26 -10.94
N PRO A 147 -11.29 -20.92 -11.96
CA PRO A 147 -10.93 -19.90 -12.93
C PRO A 147 -10.59 -18.59 -12.23
N ARG A 148 -9.37 -18.09 -12.45
CA ARG A 148 -8.93 -16.82 -11.85
C ARG A 148 -9.67 -15.64 -12.45
N PRO A 149 -9.88 -14.56 -11.68
CA PRO A 149 -10.33 -13.30 -12.25
C PRO A 149 -9.32 -12.75 -13.27
N HIS A 150 -9.77 -11.83 -14.10
CA HIS A 150 -8.88 -11.17 -15.06
C HIS A 150 -7.88 -10.26 -14.33
N LEU A 151 -6.62 -10.28 -14.76
CA LEU A 151 -5.57 -9.42 -14.23
C LEU A 151 -5.27 -8.30 -15.24
N ASP A 152 -5.49 -7.05 -14.87
CA ASP A 152 -5.04 -5.88 -15.63
C ASP A 152 -3.55 -5.68 -15.38
N THR A 153 -2.74 -5.95 -16.40
CA THR A 153 -1.28 -5.93 -16.31
C THR A 153 -0.67 -4.53 -16.45
N LYS A 154 -1.50 -3.49 -16.55
CA LYS A 154 -1.04 -2.10 -16.54
C LYS A 154 -0.36 -1.79 -15.20
N MET A 155 0.83 -1.21 -15.26
CA MET A 155 1.60 -0.78 -14.09
C MET A 155 1.63 0.75 -14.09
N LEU A 156 0.85 1.36 -13.21
CA LEU A 156 0.74 2.82 -13.06
C LEU A 156 1.85 3.35 -12.13
N ALA A 157 2.52 4.44 -12.53
CA ALA A 157 3.58 5.07 -11.75
C ALA A 157 3.09 5.50 -10.36
N SER A 158 1.95 6.18 -10.28
CA SER A 158 1.30 6.59 -9.03
C SER A 158 1.05 5.41 -8.07
N TRP A 159 0.39 4.36 -8.53
CA TRP A 159 0.06 3.19 -7.68
C TRP A 159 1.30 2.38 -7.28
N ASN A 160 2.31 2.31 -8.16
CA ASN A 160 3.60 1.72 -7.81
C ASN A 160 4.33 2.55 -6.74
N GLY A 161 4.21 3.88 -6.76
CA GLY A 161 4.71 4.76 -5.71
C GLY A 161 4.05 4.52 -4.35
N LEU A 162 2.72 4.36 -4.31
CA LEU A 162 1.99 4.00 -3.09
C LEU A 162 2.38 2.61 -2.57
N MET A 163 2.53 1.64 -3.48
CA MET A 163 2.93 0.29 -3.11
C MET A 163 4.36 0.24 -2.58
N LEU A 164 5.28 0.98 -3.22
CA LEU A 164 6.63 1.19 -2.72
C LEU A 164 6.64 1.71 -1.27
N SER A 165 5.86 2.76 -0.98
CA SER A 165 5.68 3.29 0.38
C SER A 165 5.19 2.21 1.34
N ALA A 166 4.18 1.42 0.95
CA ALA A 166 3.62 0.36 1.79
C ALA A 166 4.67 -0.72 2.16
N TYR A 167 5.41 -1.24 1.19
CA TYR A 167 6.46 -2.24 1.45
C TYR A 167 7.59 -1.67 2.31
N ALA A 168 8.06 -0.45 2.02
CA ALA A 168 9.11 0.20 2.79
C ALA A 168 8.70 0.38 4.26
N ARG A 169 7.49 0.91 4.50
CA ARG A 169 6.98 1.16 5.86
C ARG A 169 6.73 -0.13 6.65
N VAL A 170 6.10 -1.13 6.03
CA VAL A 170 5.83 -2.41 6.73
C VAL A 170 7.14 -3.16 6.97
N GLY A 171 8.06 -3.18 6.00
CA GLY A 171 9.38 -3.78 6.15
C GLY A 171 10.19 -3.16 7.29
N ALA A 172 10.20 -1.83 7.40
CA ALA A 172 10.88 -1.12 8.48
C ALA A 172 10.24 -1.42 9.85
N VAL A 173 8.92 -1.28 9.97
CA VAL A 173 8.21 -1.46 11.25
C VAL A 173 8.31 -2.90 11.77
N LEU A 174 8.31 -3.89 10.87
CA LEU A 174 8.36 -5.31 11.24
C LEU A 174 9.78 -5.90 11.21
N GLY A 175 10.78 -5.14 10.81
CA GLY A 175 12.16 -5.61 10.63
C GLY A 175 12.29 -6.71 9.57
N ASP A 176 11.41 -6.71 8.56
CA ASP A 176 11.33 -7.75 7.55
C ASP A 176 12.16 -7.38 6.31
N LYS A 177 13.33 -8.02 6.18
CA LYS A 177 14.28 -7.77 5.10
C LYS A 177 13.72 -8.13 3.72
N ALA A 178 12.83 -9.12 3.63
CA ALA A 178 12.26 -9.52 2.34
C ALA A 178 11.29 -8.45 1.81
N LEU A 179 10.53 -7.81 2.71
CA LEU A 179 9.66 -6.69 2.34
C LEU A 179 10.48 -5.45 1.93
N LEU A 180 11.59 -5.17 2.62
CA LEU A 180 12.49 -4.07 2.22
C LEU A 180 13.16 -4.32 0.87
N GLU A 181 13.61 -5.55 0.61
CA GLU A 181 14.15 -5.93 -0.70
C GLU A 181 13.10 -5.76 -1.80
N ARG A 182 11.86 -6.18 -1.56
CA ARG A 182 10.76 -5.98 -2.51
C ARG A 182 10.46 -4.49 -2.77
N ALA A 183 10.60 -3.65 -1.75
CA ALA A 183 10.48 -2.19 -1.88
C ALA A 183 11.62 -1.61 -2.75
N MET A 184 12.87 -1.99 -2.51
CA MET A 184 14.01 -1.56 -3.33
C MET A 184 13.84 -1.95 -4.80
N GLN A 185 13.37 -3.17 -5.08
CA GLN A 185 13.06 -3.62 -6.44
C GLN A 185 11.98 -2.76 -7.11
N ALA A 186 10.96 -2.33 -6.37
CA ALA A 186 9.94 -1.42 -6.90
C ALA A 186 10.52 -0.02 -7.19
N GLY A 187 11.40 0.49 -6.31
CA GLY A 187 12.13 1.74 -6.53
C GLY A 187 13.00 1.69 -7.80
N SER A 188 13.77 0.62 -7.97
CA SER A 188 14.56 0.38 -9.19
C SER A 188 13.68 0.27 -10.43
N PHE A 189 12.58 -0.48 -10.36
CA PHE A 189 11.62 -0.61 -11.47
C PHE A 189 11.09 0.75 -11.93
N LEU A 190 10.64 1.59 -11.00
CA LEU A 190 10.14 2.94 -11.32
C LEU A 190 11.22 3.76 -12.04
N LYS A 191 12.48 3.68 -11.58
CA LYS A 191 13.61 4.42 -12.15
C LYS A 191 14.05 3.88 -13.51
N GLU A 192 13.98 2.57 -13.71
CA GLU A 192 14.43 1.91 -14.94
C GLU A 192 13.39 1.97 -16.06
N HIS A 193 12.11 1.88 -15.73
CA HIS A 193 11.05 1.67 -16.71
C HIS A 193 10.06 2.83 -16.86
N LEU A 194 9.91 3.65 -15.81
CA LEU A 194 8.93 4.74 -15.79
C LEU A 194 9.58 6.13 -15.71
N TRP A 195 10.91 6.22 -15.63
CA TRP A 195 11.62 7.49 -15.77
C TRP A 195 12.22 7.63 -17.18
N ASP A 196 11.72 8.62 -17.92
CA ASP A 196 12.31 9.01 -19.20
C ASP A 196 13.49 9.96 -18.92
N THR A 197 14.71 9.45 -19.11
CA THR A 197 15.93 10.22 -18.88
C THR A 197 16.17 11.29 -19.93
N GLU A 198 15.65 11.13 -21.16
CA GLU A 198 15.82 12.12 -22.23
C GLU A 198 14.92 13.33 -22.01
N GLN A 199 13.64 13.08 -21.69
CA GLN A 199 12.64 14.13 -21.44
C GLN A 199 12.64 14.62 -19.98
N GLN A 200 13.36 13.93 -19.10
CA GLN A 200 13.37 14.20 -17.65
C GLN A 200 11.94 14.23 -17.11
N THR A 201 11.15 13.21 -17.46
CA THR A 201 9.76 13.07 -17.02
C THR A 201 9.43 11.65 -16.59
N ILE A 202 8.54 11.52 -15.62
CA ILE A 202 7.90 10.24 -15.32
C ILE A 202 6.90 9.91 -16.44
N LEU A 203 6.83 8.65 -16.82
CA LEU A 203 5.82 8.09 -17.71
C LEU A 203 4.66 7.57 -16.85
N ARG A 204 3.42 7.79 -17.29
CA ARG A 204 2.21 7.42 -16.53
C ARG A 204 2.13 5.92 -16.23
N SER A 205 2.46 5.10 -17.22
CA SER A 205 2.19 3.67 -17.15
C SER A 205 3.02 2.88 -18.12
N CYS A 206 3.33 1.64 -17.77
CA CYS A 206 3.78 0.60 -18.69
C CYS A 206 2.91 -0.65 -18.55
N TYR A 207 3.15 -1.67 -19.36
CA TYR A 207 2.35 -2.89 -19.42
C TYR A 207 3.25 -4.11 -19.46
N ARG A 208 2.70 -5.26 -19.08
CA ARG A 208 3.32 -6.56 -19.34
C ARG A 208 3.03 -7.01 -20.76
N GLY A 209 4.08 -7.19 -21.54
CA GLY A 209 4.04 -7.80 -22.88
C GLY A 209 3.83 -9.31 -22.85
N ASP A 210 3.54 -9.88 -24.02
CA ASP A 210 3.28 -11.32 -24.20
C ASP A 210 4.49 -12.20 -23.82
N GLN A 211 5.71 -11.67 -23.89
CA GLN A 211 6.94 -12.37 -23.52
C GLN A 211 7.41 -11.99 -22.10
N MET A 212 6.52 -11.42 -21.29
CA MET A 212 6.78 -10.95 -19.92
C MET A 212 7.84 -9.84 -19.87
N GLU A 213 7.96 -9.05 -20.93
CA GLU A 213 8.78 -7.86 -20.99
C GLU A 213 7.96 -6.61 -20.61
N VAL A 214 8.63 -5.59 -20.12
CA VAL A 214 8.00 -4.29 -19.84
C VAL A 214 7.83 -3.55 -21.16
N GLN A 215 6.59 -3.26 -21.53
CA GLN A 215 6.24 -2.53 -22.76
C GLN A 215 5.67 -1.17 -22.45
N GLN A 216 6.06 -0.18 -23.25
CA GLN A 216 5.45 1.14 -23.25
C GLN A 216 4.43 1.24 -24.38
N ILE A 217 3.38 2.03 -24.16
CA ILE A 217 2.50 2.45 -25.25
C ILE A 217 3.26 3.42 -26.18
N SER A 218 2.83 3.50 -27.44
CA SER A 218 3.46 4.35 -28.45
C SER A 218 2.42 5.32 -29.05
N PRO A 219 2.55 6.64 -28.81
CA PRO A 219 3.54 7.30 -27.95
C PRO A 219 3.28 7.07 -26.44
N PRO A 220 4.32 7.17 -25.58
CA PRO A 220 4.15 7.11 -24.13
C PRO A 220 3.38 8.33 -23.61
N ILE A 221 2.64 8.15 -22.51
CA ILE A 221 1.92 9.23 -21.83
C ILE A 221 2.80 9.77 -20.71
N SER A 222 3.05 11.08 -20.69
CA SER A 222 3.70 11.77 -19.57
C SER A 222 2.90 11.61 -18.29
N GLY A 223 3.61 11.49 -17.18
CA GLY A 223 3.03 11.37 -15.84
C GLY A 223 2.32 12.65 -15.41
N PHE A 224 1.32 12.46 -14.56
CA PHE A 224 0.53 13.51 -13.92
C PHE A 224 1.07 13.77 -12.49
N LEU A 225 0.48 14.75 -11.80
CA LEU A 225 0.93 15.14 -10.46
C LEU A 225 0.97 13.97 -9.46
N ASP A 226 -0.01 13.06 -9.51
CA ASP A 226 -0.11 11.88 -8.65
C ASP A 226 1.05 10.90 -8.87
N ASP A 227 1.52 10.74 -10.11
CA ASP A 227 2.69 9.90 -10.41
C ASP A 227 3.93 10.41 -9.69
N TYR A 228 4.17 11.72 -9.72
CA TYR A 228 5.30 12.32 -9.02
C TYR A 228 5.11 12.28 -7.50
N ALA A 229 3.96 12.75 -7.01
CA ALA A 229 3.72 12.89 -5.58
C ALA A 229 3.82 11.53 -4.86
N PHE A 230 3.28 10.47 -5.44
CA PHE A 230 3.28 9.15 -4.80
C PHE A 230 4.62 8.44 -4.92
N ILE A 231 5.34 8.61 -6.04
CA ILE A 231 6.72 8.09 -6.15
C ILE A 231 7.63 8.79 -5.14
N ILE A 232 7.60 10.12 -5.06
CA ILE A 232 8.40 10.87 -4.08
C ILE A 232 8.09 10.41 -2.65
N CYS A 233 6.81 10.22 -2.31
CA CYS A 233 6.41 9.69 -1.00
C CYS A 233 7.03 8.31 -0.73
N GLY A 234 6.92 7.39 -1.70
CA GLY A 234 7.52 6.05 -1.62
C GLY A 234 9.04 6.06 -1.50
N LEU A 235 9.72 6.96 -2.22
CA LEU A 235 11.17 7.10 -2.17
C LEU A 235 11.66 7.65 -0.83
N LEU A 236 10.93 8.61 -0.25
CA LEU A 236 11.24 9.12 1.08
C LEU A 236 11.03 8.06 2.16
N ASP A 237 9.99 7.23 2.05
CA ASP A 237 9.77 6.09 2.95
C ASP A 237 10.84 5.01 2.77
N LEU A 238 11.26 4.74 1.52
CA LEU A 238 12.34 3.81 1.22
C LEU A 238 13.68 4.33 1.75
N TYR A 239 13.95 5.63 1.63
CA TYR A 239 15.12 6.28 2.23
C TYR A 239 15.10 6.12 3.76
N GLU A 240 13.99 6.39 4.43
CA GLU A 240 13.91 6.21 5.88
C GLU A 240 14.15 4.75 6.30
N ALA A 241 13.63 3.80 5.52
CA ALA A 241 13.73 2.37 5.82
C ALA A 241 15.12 1.78 5.54
N THR A 242 15.86 2.32 4.57
CA THR A 242 17.14 1.74 4.09
C THR A 242 18.35 2.62 4.34
N LEU A 243 18.11 3.92 4.56
CA LEU A 243 19.09 5.00 4.70
C LEU A 243 20.03 5.14 3.50
N GLN A 244 19.66 4.60 2.34
CA GLN A 244 20.41 4.71 1.10
C GLN A 244 20.14 6.05 0.42
N ALA A 245 21.18 6.90 0.34
CA ALA A 245 21.05 8.29 -0.09
C ALA A 245 20.54 8.48 -1.53
N GLU A 246 20.75 7.49 -2.40
CA GLU A 246 20.27 7.51 -3.79
C GLU A 246 18.76 7.68 -3.91
N TRP A 247 17.98 7.13 -2.97
CA TRP A 247 16.52 7.27 -2.97
C TRP A 247 16.09 8.69 -2.61
N LEU A 248 16.76 9.31 -1.63
CA LEU A 248 16.52 10.71 -1.27
C LEU A 248 16.93 11.65 -2.41
N GLN A 249 18.09 11.41 -3.03
CA GLN A 249 18.56 12.20 -4.17
C GLN A 249 17.56 12.16 -5.33
N TRP A 250 17.04 10.97 -5.66
CA TRP A 250 16.05 10.85 -6.72
C TRP A 250 14.70 11.48 -6.34
N ALA A 251 14.29 11.40 -5.06
CA ALA A 251 13.12 12.11 -4.57
C ALA A 251 13.26 13.64 -4.71
N GLU A 252 14.45 14.19 -4.43
CA GLU A 252 14.75 15.62 -4.67
C GLU A 252 14.64 15.99 -6.14
N GLU A 253 15.23 15.18 -7.03
CA GLU A 253 15.16 15.40 -8.49
C GLU A 253 13.71 15.41 -8.98
N LEU A 254 12.92 14.42 -8.57
CA LEU A 254 11.51 14.34 -8.94
C LEU A 254 10.69 15.51 -8.35
N GLN A 255 10.97 15.96 -7.12
CA GLN A 255 10.28 17.12 -6.54
C GLN A 255 10.57 18.40 -7.34
N LEU A 256 11.81 18.62 -7.77
CA LEU A 256 12.15 19.77 -8.61
C LEU A 256 11.44 19.73 -9.96
N ARG A 257 11.29 18.53 -10.55
CA ARG A 257 10.50 18.34 -11.77
C ARG A 257 9.01 18.56 -11.53
N GLN A 258 8.45 18.04 -10.45
CA GLN A 258 7.07 18.29 -10.05
C GLN A 258 6.79 19.79 -9.88
N ASP A 259 7.71 20.52 -9.23
CA ASP A 259 7.65 21.97 -9.06
C ASP A 259 7.67 22.70 -10.41
N THR A 260 8.50 22.25 -11.34
CA THR A 260 8.59 22.85 -12.68
C THR A 260 7.34 22.59 -13.52
N LEU A 261 6.79 21.38 -13.44
CA LEU A 261 5.72 20.92 -14.33
C LEU A 261 4.33 21.35 -13.85
N PHE A 262 4.09 21.37 -12.54
CA PHE A 262 2.71 21.41 -12.03
C PHE A 262 2.43 22.56 -11.06
N TRP A 263 3.45 23.28 -10.57
CA TRP A 263 3.23 24.33 -9.57
C TRP A 263 2.44 25.52 -10.15
N ASP A 264 1.46 26.01 -9.39
CA ASP A 264 0.74 27.24 -9.72
C ASP A 264 1.35 28.44 -8.97
N ASP A 265 2.14 29.24 -9.67
CA ASP A 265 2.75 30.46 -9.12
C ASP A 265 1.74 31.53 -8.70
N GLN A 266 0.49 31.48 -9.18
CA GLN A 266 -0.55 32.47 -8.85
C GLN A 266 -1.39 32.03 -7.65
N GLY A 267 -1.89 30.79 -7.67
CA GLY A 267 -2.83 30.28 -6.68
C GLY A 267 -2.21 29.37 -5.61
N GLY A 268 -0.96 28.95 -5.75
CA GLY A 268 -0.30 27.97 -4.87
C GLY A 268 -0.85 26.55 -5.02
N GLY A 269 -0.09 25.55 -4.59
CA GLY A 269 -0.42 24.15 -4.86
C GLY A 269 -0.14 23.76 -6.32
N TYR A 270 -0.50 22.53 -6.66
CA TYR A 270 -0.16 21.92 -7.94
C TYR A 270 -1.39 21.59 -8.77
N PHE A 271 -1.31 21.85 -10.08
CA PHE A 271 -2.27 21.33 -11.07
C PHE A 271 -2.11 19.82 -11.23
N CYS A 272 -3.21 19.11 -11.48
CA CYS A 272 -3.18 17.67 -11.68
C CYS A 272 -2.41 17.26 -12.95
N SER A 273 -2.36 18.14 -13.94
CA SER A 273 -1.72 17.96 -15.24
C SER A 273 -0.83 19.14 -15.58
N ASP A 274 0.04 18.97 -16.58
CA ASP A 274 0.90 20.05 -17.08
C ASP A 274 0.01 21.19 -17.63
N PRO A 275 0.12 22.42 -17.10
CA PRO A 275 -0.67 23.55 -17.56
C PRO A 275 -0.32 24.04 -18.97
N SER A 276 0.83 23.60 -19.51
CA SER A 276 1.23 23.86 -20.89
C SER A 276 0.63 22.87 -21.90
N ASP A 277 0.01 21.78 -21.43
CA ASP A 277 -0.67 20.81 -22.30
C ASP A 277 -1.97 21.41 -22.86
N SER A 278 -1.92 21.78 -24.14
CA SER A 278 -3.05 22.34 -24.88
C SER A 278 -4.24 21.40 -25.08
N THR A 279 -4.09 20.10 -24.78
CA THR A 279 -5.19 19.13 -24.84
C THR A 279 -6.05 19.14 -23.58
N VAL A 280 -5.52 19.68 -22.47
CA VAL A 280 -6.23 19.79 -21.20
C VAL A 280 -7.05 21.07 -21.18
N LEU A 281 -8.38 20.91 -21.25
CA LEU A 281 -9.32 22.04 -21.29
C LEU A 281 -9.47 22.76 -19.94
N LEU A 282 -9.31 22.02 -18.83
CA LEU A 282 -9.52 22.53 -17.48
C LEU A 282 -8.34 22.13 -16.60
N GLN A 283 -7.66 23.14 -16.07
CA GLN A 283 -6.57 22.97 -15.12
C GLN A 283 -7.17 22.86 -13.71
N LEU A 284 -7.18 21.64 -13.18
CA LEU A 284 -7.78 21.32 -11.89
C LEU A 284 -6.68 21.12 -10.83
N LYS A 285 -7.04 21.39 -9.58
CA LYS A 285 -6.29 20.96 -8.40
C LYS A 285 -7.23 20.13 -7.55
N GLU A 286 -6.91 18.85 -7.38
CA GLU A 286 -7.73 17.97 -6.55
C GLU A 286 -7.68 18.41 -5.08
N ASP A 287 -8.86 18.55 -4.47
CA ASP A 287 -9.08 19.02 -3.10
C ASP A 287 -9.79 17.97 -2.22
N GLN A 288 -9.72 16.69 -2.61
CA GLN A 288 -10.38 15.60 -1.92
C GLN A 288 -9.52 14.34 -1.88
N ASP A 289 -9.28 13.82 -0.67
CA ASP A 289 -8.77 12.48 -0.46
C ASP A 289 -9.95 11.49 -0.50
N GLY A 290 -9.88 10.50 -1.38
CA GLY A 290 -10.91 9.49 -1.60
C GLY A 290 -10.42 8.08 -1.24
N ALA A 291 -10.58 7.14 -2.18
CA ALA A 291 -9.93 5.83 -2.08
C ALA A 291 -8.39 5.97 -2.07
N GLU A 292 -7.89 6.97 -2.77
CA GLU A 292 -6.50 7.40 -2.81
C GLU A 292 -6.39 8.83 -2.22
N PRO A 293 -5.28 9.19 -1.57
CA PRO A 293 -5.06 10.56 -1.13
C PRO A 293 -4.91 11.49 -2.35
N SER A 294 -5.29 12.77 -2.23
CA SER A 294 -5.04 13.72 -3.31
C SER A 294 -3.53 13.96 -3.45
N ALA A 295 -3.07 14.17 -4.69
CA ALA A 295 -1.66 14.38 -4.94
C ALA A 295 -1.12 15.68 -4.31
N ASN A 296 -1.98 16.70 -4.14
CA ASN A 296 -1.64 17.91 -3.37
C ASN A 296 -1.46 17.61 -1.87
N SER A 297 -2.32 16.77 -1.28
CA SER A 297 -2.21 16.33 0.12
C SER A 297 -0.86 15.64 0.39
N VAL A 298 -0.48 14.72 -0.51
CA VAL A 298 0.80 13.99 -0.42
C VAL A 298 1.99 14.93 -0.69
N SER A 299 1.88 15.82 -1.69
CA SER A 299 2.93 16.79 -2.00
C SER A 299 3.23 17.73 -0.82
N ALA A 300 2.21 18.15 -0.06
CA ALA A 300 2.42 18.95 1.15
C ALA A 300 3.33 18.26 2.17
N SER A 301 3.14 16.94 2.35
CA SER A 301 3.96 16.09 3.22
C SER A 301 5.37 15.91 2.65
N ASN A 302 5.49 15.65 1.34
CA ASN A 302 6.77 15.47 0.66
C ASN A 302 7.65 16.72 0.80
N LEU A 303 7.11 17.90 0.50
CA LEU A 303 7.79 19.19 0.65
C LEU A 303 8.28 19.41 2.09
N LEU A 304 7.45 19.09 3.08
CA LEU A 304 7.82 19.19 4.49
C LEU A 304 9.00 18.26 4.83
N ARG A 305 8.91 16.98 4.47
CA ARG A 305 9.96 15.99 4.72
C ARG A 305 11.27 16.37 4.01
N LEU A 306 11.20 16.72 2.72
CA LEU A 306 12.34 17.14 1.92
C LEU A 306 13.01 18.40 2.47
N SER A 307 12.24 19.38 2.95
CA SER A 307 12.80 20.59 3.59
C SER A 307 13.61 20.26 4.84
N HIS A 308 13.21 19.24 5.61
CA HIS A 308 13.92 18.81 6.82
C HIS A 308 15.14 17.93 6.50
N TYR A 309 15.08 17.14 5.43
CA TYR A 309 16.23 16.36 4.95
C TYR A 309 17.34 17.24 4.37
N THR A 310 16.97 18.27 3.61
CA THR A 310 17.92 19.06 2.82
C THR A 310 18.24 20.43 3.41
N GLY A 311 17.43 20.90 4.37
CA GLY A 311 17.51 22.26 4.89
C GLY A 311 16.99 23.35 3.94
N ARG A 312 16.44 22.98 2.77
CA ARG A 312 15.94 23.95 1.77
C ARG A 312 14.65 24.60 2.26
N GLN A 313 14.75 25.88 2.61
CA GLN A 313 13.61 26.69 3.07
C GLN A 313 12.56 26.92 1.98
N GLU A 314 12.94 26.85 0.71
CA GLU A 314 12.03 27.02 -0.43
C GLU A 314 10.90 25.98 -0.40
N TRP A 315 11.19 24.72 -0.09
CA TRP A 315 10.16 23.69 0.03
C TRP A 315 9.29 23.85 1.26
N LEU A 316 9.82 24.36 2.36
CA LEU A 316 9.02 24.72 3.53
C LEU A 316 8.01 25.82 3.18
N GLN A 317 8.45 26.87 2.49
CA GLN A 317 7.59 27.96 2.02
C GLN A 317 6.56 27.47 1.01
N ARG A 318 6.96 26.58 0.08
CA ARG A 318 6.06 25.98 -0.91
C ARG A 318 4.96 25.15 -0.24
N SER A 319 5.30 24.38 0.81
CA SER A 319 4.29 23.64 1.58
C SER A 319 3.31 24.58 2.28
N GLN A 320 3.78 25.69 2.86
CA GLN A 320 2.91 26.72 3.45
C GLN A 320 1.96 27.34 2.41
N GLN A 321 2.46 27.66 1.22
CA GLN A 321 1.64 28.19 0.13
C GLN A 321 0.58 27.19 -0.33
N LEU A 322 0.95 25.91 -0.47
CA LEU A 322 0.02 24.83 -0.80
C LEU A 322 -1.08 24.72 0.28
N LEU A 323 -0.70 24.58 1.55
CA LEU A 323 -1.67 24.50 2.65
C LEU A 323 -2.59 25.73 2.73
N THR A 324 -2.07 26.91 2.38
CA THR A 324 -2.86 28.14 2.30
C THR A 324 -3.87 28.09 1.16
N ALA A 325 -3.49 27.57 -0.01
CA ALA A 325 -4.37 27.43 -1.17
C ALA A 325 -5.60 26.55 -0.89
N PHE A 326 -5.46 25.55 -0.01
CA PHE A 326 -6.55 24.66 0.40
C PHE A 326 -7.18 25.02 1.76
N SER A 327 -6.85 26.17 2.33
CA SER A 327 -7.26 26.56 3.69
C SER A 327 -8.79 26.66 3.89
N ASP A 328 -9.54 27.15 2.89
CA ASP A 328 -11.01 27.21 2.97
C ASP A 328 -11.61 25.80 3.05
N ARG A 329 -11.11 24.87 2.22
CA ARG A 329 -11.54 23.47 2.22
C ARG A 329 -11.20 22.76 3.54
N LEU A 330 -9.97 22.94 4.02
CA LEU A 330 -9.52 22.43 5.32
C LEU A 330 -10.37 22.94 6.48
N THR A 331 -10.83 24.19 6.41
CA THR A 331 -11.66 24.79 7.47
C THR A 331 -13.11 24.28 7.41
N ARG A 332 -13.68 24.13 6.21
CA ARG A 332 -15.09 23.77 6.02
C ARG A 332 -15.34 22.26 6.09
N VAL A 333 -14.48 21.46 5.48
CA VAL A 333 -14.68 20.01 5.30
C VAL A 333 -13.35 19.25 5.50
N PRO A 334 -12.72 19.31 6.69
CA PRO A 334 -11.43 18.64 6.94
C PRO A 334 -11.47 17.12 6.74
N ILE A 335 -12.64 16.50 6.91
CA ILE A 335 -12.83 15.05 6.69
C ILE A 335 -12.67 14.64 5.21
N ALA A 336 -12.76 15.58 4.28
CA ALA A 336 -12.47 15.34 2.87
C ALA A 336 -10.97 15.42 2.54
N LEU A 337 -10.13 15.84 3.50
CA LEU A 337 -8.70 16.08 3.31
C LEU A 337 -7.84 15.48 4.45
N PRO A 338 -8.09 14.24 4.93
CA PRO A 338 -7.34 13.65 6.05
C PRO A 338 -5.82 13.66 5.88
N GLU A 339 -5.29 13.43 4.69
CA GLU A 339 -3.85 13.44 4.43
C GLU A 339 -3.28 14.87 4.46
N MET A 340 -4.01 15.85 3.93
CA MET A 340 -3.58 17.25 4.03
C MET A 340 -3.69 17.77 5.46
N VAL A 341 -4.69 17.35 6.23
CA VAL A 341 -4.80 17.65 7.66
C VAL A 341 -3.59 17.10 8.40
N ARG A 342 -3.13 15.89 8.07
CA ARG A 342 -1.88 15.31 8.61
C ARG A 342 -0.67 16.20 8.30
N SER A 343 -0.55 16.70 7.07
CA SER A 343 0.51 17.63 6.67
C SER A 343 0.42 18.98 7.40
N LEU A 344 -0.78 19.52 7.58
CA LEU A 344 -1.01 20.76 8.35
C LEU A 344 -0.60 20.58 9.82
N MET A 345 -0.95 19.45 10.43
CA MET A 345 -0.49 19.11 11.78
C MET A 345 1.04 19.04 11.85
N ALA A 346 1.69 18.40 10.88
CA ALA A 346 3.16 18.34 10.80
C ALA A 346 3.79 19.73 10.71
N GLN A 347 3.20 20.61 9.90
CA GLN A 347 3.63 22.00 9.72
C GLN A 347 3.58 22.79 11.04
N HIS A 348 2.54 22.58 11.86
CA HIS A 348 2.37 23.28 13.13
C HIS A 348 3.20 22.69 14.27
N TYR A 349 3.25 21.36 14.40
CA TYR A 349 3.97 20.70 15.49
C TYR A 349 5.48 20.52 15.22
N THR A 350 5.93 20.86 14.01
CA THR A 350 7.30 20.65 13.49
C THR A 350 7.67 19.17 13.39
N LEU A 351 8.36 18.78 12.31
CA LEU A 351 8.84 17.41 12.15
C LEU A 351 9.91 17.11 13.22
N LYS A 352 9.82 15.94 13.85
CA LYS A 352 10.83 15.45 14.79
C LYS A 352 12.02 14.90 14.00
N GLN A 353 13.12 15.64 14.00
CA GLN A 353 14.36 15.19 13.39
C GLN A 353 15.14 14.28 14.35
N ILE A 354 15.40 13.05 13.92
CA ILE A 354 16.22 12.09 14.66
C ILE A 354 17.49 11.86 13.87
N VAL A 355 18.63 12.24 14.44
CA VAL A 355 19.94 12.08 13.82
C VAL A 355 20.71 11.00 14.57
N ILE A 356 21.07 9.93 13.86
CA ILE A 356 21.94 8.86 14.37
C ILE A 356 23.29 9.01 13.68
N CYS A 357 24.37 9.07 14.44
CA CYS A 357 25.73 9.16 13.92
C CYS A 357 26.44 7.83 14.11
N GLY A 358 26.80 7.15 13.02
CA GLY A 358 27.40 5.82 13.08
C GLY A 358 27.59 5.19 11.71
N GLN A 359 28.32 4.08 11.65
CA GLN A 359 28.38 3.26 10.43
C GLN A 359 27.06 2.49 10.30
N ARG A 360 26.49 2.44 9.08
CA ARG A 360 25.14 1.88 8.82
C ARG A 360 24.97 0.47 9.38
N ASP A 361 25.94 -0.40 9.10
CA ASP A 361 25.86 -1.83 9.44
C ASP A 361 26.47 -2.15 10.81
N ALA A 362 26.88 -1.14 11.58
CA ALA A 362 27.40 -1.37 12.92
C ALA A 362 26.27 -1.82 13.87
N PRO A 363 26.54 -2.79 14.78
CA PRO A 363 25.51 -3.34 15.67
C PRO A 363 24.82 -2.31 16.56
N ASP A 364 25.57 -1.30 17.02
CA ASP A 364 25.07 -0.19 17.83
C ASP A 364 24.15 0.74 17.03
N THR A 365 24.55 1.13 15.82
CA THR A 365 23.72 1.91 14.88
C THR A 365 22.41 1.18 14.57
N THR A 366 22.50 -0.11 14.24
CA THR A 366 21.34 -0.94 13.93
C THR A 366 20.39 -1.05 15.13
N SER A 367 20.95 -1.17 16.34
CA SER A 367 20.15 -1.23 17.57
C SER A 367 19.41 0.09 17.84
N LEU A 368 20.05 1.23 17.61
CA LEU A 368 19.40 2.55 17.74
C LEU A 368 18.30 2.75 16.70
N LEU A 369 18.54 2.34 15.44
CA LEU A 369 17.55 2.40 14.37
C LEU A 369 16.32 1.54 14.70
N ALA A 370 16.53 0.32 15.18
CA ALA A 370 15.44 -0.58 15.58
C ALA A 370 14.54 0.04 16.68
N VAL A 371 15.10 0.79 17.63
CA VAL A 371 14.31 1.52 18.64
C VAL A 371 13.44 2.59 17.96
N VAL A 372 14.01 3.35 17.04
CA VAL A 372 13.29 4.42 16.32
C VAL A 372 12.17 3.84 15.43
N ASP A 373 12.37 2.66 14.83
CA ASP A 373 11.40 2.02 13.96
C ASP A 373 10.31 1.24 14.71
N SER A 374 10.60 0.78 15.93
CA SER A 374 9.61 0.17 16.81
C SER A 374 8.53 1.16 17.30
N LEU A 375 8.84 2.46 17.29
CA LEU A 375 7.96 3.51 17.78
C LEU A 375 7.17 4.17 16.65
N PHE A 376 5.87 4.36 16.89
CA PHE A 376 5.09 5.25 16.04
C PHE A 376 5.36 6.69 16.44
N LEU A 377 6.26 7.34 15.72
CA LEU A 377 6.54 8.76 15.86
C LEU A 377 5.93 9.48 14.66
N PRO A 378 4.68 9.97 14.76
CA PRO A 378 4.09 10.75 13.67
C PRO A 378 4.99 11.96 13.41
N HIS A 379 5.16 12.29 12.13
CA HIS A 379 5.96 13.44 11.71
C HIS A 379 7.45 13.28 12.10
N LYS A 380 8.01 12.06 12.09
CA LYS A 380 9.46 11.83 12.21
C LYS A 380 10.16 11.98 10.86
N VAL A 381 11.43 12.39 10.92
CA VAL A 381 12.40 12.40 9.82
C VAL A 381 13.67 11.79 10.39
N ALA A 382 14.14 10.67 9.85
CA ALA A 382 15.28 9.93 10.37
C ALA A 382 16.49 10.07 9.44
N ILE A 383 17.62 10.49 9.99
CA ILE A 383 18.86 10.74 9.23
C ILE A 383 20.00 9.94 9.86
N LEU A 384 20.70 9.17 9.03
CA LEU A 384 21.95 8.54 9.41
C LEU A 384 23.13 9.35 8.87
N LEU A 385 23.95 9.88 9.78
CA LEU A 385 25.23 10.50 9.45
C LEU A 385 26.34 9.46 9.56
N LEU A 386 26.92 9.10 8.42
CA LEU A 386 28.05 8.18 8.36
C LEU A 386 29.28 8.84 8.98
N LEU A 387 29.80 8.24 10.06
CA LEU A 387 31.11 8.59 10.59
C LEU A 387 32.17 8.03 9.64
N ILE A 388 32.70 8.91 8.78
CA ILE A 388 33.97 8.64 8.11
C ILE A 388 35.03 8.83 9.19
N VAL A 389 35.47 7.74 9.81
CA VAL A 389 36.70 7.76 10.59
C VAL A 389 37.81 7.99 9.59
N ALA A 390 38.25 9.24 9.45
CA ALA A 390 39.54 9.52 8.83
C ALA A 390 40.57 8.84 9.72
N ASP A 391 41.15 7.73 9.23
CA ASP A 391 42.37 7.17 9.79
C ASP A 391 43.47 8.24 9.70
N TYR A 392 43.54 9.10 10.71
CA TYR A 392 44.73 9.87 11.00
C TYR A 392 45.77 8.86 11.48
N LYS A 393 46.52 8.29 10.53
CA LYS A 393 47.80 7.67 10.83
C LYS A 393 48.71 8.77 11.37
N GLU A 394 48.96 8.74 12.68
CA GLU A 394 50.06 9.47 13.32
C GLU A 394 51.43 9.03 12.79
#